data_AF-A0A820M944-F1
#
_entry.id   AF-A0A820M944-F1
#
_cell.length_a   1.000
_cell.length_b   1.000
_cell.length_c   1.000
_cell.angle_alpha   90.00
_cell.angle_beta   90.00
_cell.angle_gamma   90.00
#
_symmetry.space_group_name_H-M   'P 1'
#
loop_
_entity.id
_entity.type
_entity.pdbx_description
1 polymer ?
#
loop_
_entity_poly.entity_id
_entity_poly.type
_entity_poly.pdbx_seq_one_letter_code
_entity_poly.pdbx_strand_id
1 'polypeptide(L)'
;AVLKKDSYLLEGATAVVVGRSKIVGTPMFELLKHNNATVTTCHSKTKNIPEIIKTAEIVVACLGKPKFIQGSWLKEKAVVIDCGITSVQVENGKSRLFGDVDFESCQGIASCITP
;
A
#
# COMPACT_ATOMS: atom_id res chain seq x y z
N ALA A 1 -5.72 -3.14 -12.92
CA ALA A 1 -5.80 -4.58 -13.24
C ALA A 1 -6.18 -5.39 -12.00
N VAL A 2 -5.40 -5.32 -10.90
CA VAL A 2 -5.69 -6.03 -9.64
C VAL A 2 -7.06 -5.65 -9.05
N LEU A 3 -7.30 -4.37 -8.77
CA LEU A 3 -8.57 -3.92 -8.16
C LEU A 3 -9.83 -4.20 -8.99
N LYS A 4 -9.72 -4.18 -10.33
CA LYS A 4 -10.84 -4.45 -11.24
C LYS A 4 -11.12 -5.95 -11.43
N LYS A 5 -10.11 -6.80 -11.25
CA LYS A 5 -10.22 -8.25 -11.43
C LYS A 5 -11.01 -8.91 -10.29
N ASP A 6 -10.85 -8.35 -9.08
CA ASP A 6 -11.44 -8.91 -7.87
C ASP A 6 -12.75 -8.20 -7.46
N SER A 7 -13.37 -7.44 -8.39
CA SER A 7 -14.65 -6.75 -8.19
C SER A 7 -14.71 -5.86 -6.94
N TYR A 8 -13.60 -5.25 -6.53
CA TYR A 8 -13.61 -4.31 -5.42
C TYR A 8 -14.36 -3.04 -5.82
N LEU A 9 -15.33 -2.64 -4.99
CA LEU A 9 -16.04 -1.38 -5.17
C LEU A 9 -15.07 -0.23 -4.86
N LEU A 10 -14.64 0.49 -5.91
CA LEU A 10 -13.77 1.67 -5.78
C LEU A 10 -14.58 2.93 -5.49
N GLU A 11 -15.82 2.98 -5.96
CA GLU A 11 -16.72 4.10 -5.75
C GLU A 11 -17.06 4.24 -4.28
N GLY A 12 -16.82 5.42 -3.72
CA GLY A 12 -17.05 5.73 -2.31
C GLY A 12 -15.99 5.16 -1.35
N ALA A 13 -15.09 4.29 -1.81
CA ALA A 13 -14.09 3.67 -0.96
C ALA A 13 -13.07 4.69 -0.41
N THR A 14 -12.64 4.51 0.84
CA THR A 14 -11.54 5.29 1.42
C THR A 14 -10.21 4.67 1.05
N ALA A 15 -9.40 5.37 0.26
CA ALA A 15 -8.09 4.89 -0.18
C ALA A 15 -6.95 5.76 0.36
N VAL A 16 -5.85 5.11 0.73
CA VAL A 16 -4.60 5.77 1.13
C VAL A 16 -3.48 5.34 0.20
N VAL A 17 -2.83 6.33 -0.44
CA VAL A 17 -1.63 6.12 -1.25
C VAL A 17 -0.42 6.60 -0.46
N VAL A 18 0.48 5.69 -0.09
CA VAL A 18 1.71 6.01 0.64
C VAL A 18 2.86 6.08 -0.35
N GLY A 19 3.21 7.31 -0.74
CA GLY A 19 4.16 7.60 -1.80
C GLY A 19 3.57 8.55 -2.83
N ARG A 20 4.40 9.44 -3.38
CA ARG A 20 3.97 10.49 -4.33
C ARG A 20 4.94 10.65 -5.51
N SER A 21 5.56 9.55 -5.92
CA SER A 21 6.46 9.56 -7.08
C SER A 21 5.67 9.83 -8.35
N LYS A 22 6.32 10.43 -9.35
CA LYS A 22 5.71 10.64 -10.68
C LYS A 22 5.39 9.33 -11.40
N ILE A 23 6.08 8.25 -11.05
CA ILE A 23 6.00 6.95 -11.72
C ILE A 23 4.86 6.09 -11.16
N VAL A 24 4.62 6.12 -9.84
CA VAL A 24 3.64 5.24 -9.20
C VAL A 24 2.64 6.02 -8.36
N GLY A 25 3.10 6.76 -7.34
CA GLY A 25 2.20 7.35 -6.35
C GLY A 25 1.18 8.34 -6.95
N THR A 26 1.65 9.29 -7.75
CA THR A 26 0.76 10.27 -8.40
C THR A 26 -0.20 9.63 -9.42
N PRO A 27 0.25 8.75 -10.33
CA PRO A 27 -0.67 8.00 -11.19
C PRO A 27 -1.71 7.17 -10.43
N MET A 28 -1.34 6.54 -9.30
CA MET A 28 -2.28 5.75 -8.50
C MET A 28 -3.33 6.61 -7.81
N PHE A 29 -2.95 7.78 -7.29
CA PHE A 29 -3.89 8.76 -6.77
C PHE A 29 -4.93 9.16 -7.83
N GLU A 30 -4.46 9.55 -9.02
CA GLU A 30 -5.35 9.97 -10.11
C GLU A 30 -6.27 8.85 -10.58
N LEU A 31 -5.76 7.62 -10.69
CA LEU A 31 -6.56 6.45 -11.05
C LEU A 31 -7.67 6.19 -10.03
N LEU A 32 -7.35 6.16 -8.74
CA LEU A 32 -8.35 5.90 -7.68
C LEU A 32 -9.40 7.00 -7.64
N LYS A 33 -8.97 8.27 -7.71
CA LYS A 33 -9.86 9.44 -7.78
C LYS A 33 -10.81 9.37 -8.98
N HIS A 34 -10.30 9.01 -10.17
CA HIS A 34 -11.13 8.85 -11.38
C HIS A 34 -12.11 7.68 -11.32
N ASN A 35 -11.92 6.73 -10.39
CA ASN A 35 -12.87 5.66 -10.11
C ASN A 35 -13.71 5.96 -8.85
N ASN A 36 -13.91 7.23 -8.52
CA ASN A 36 -14.79 7.74 -7.46
C ASN A 36 -14.38 7.34 -6.02
N ALA A 37 -13.12 7.01 -5.78
CA ALA A 37 -12.63 6.80 -4.41
C ALA A 37 -12.34 8.13 -3.70
N THR A 38 -12.48 8.16 -2.37
CA THR A 38 -11.94 9.23 -1.52
C THR A 38 -10.49 8.93 -1.21
N VAL A 39 -9.55 9.70 -1.77
CA VAL A 39 -8.12 9.37 -1.72
C VAL A 39 -7.34 10.33 -0.85
N THR A 40 -6.56 9.79 0.10
CA THR A 40 -5.55 10.53 0.88
C THR A 40 -4.15 10.11 0.48
N THR A 41 -3.27 11.08 0.19
CA THR A 41 -1.87 10.81 -0.15
C THR A 41 -0.96 11.06 1.06
N CYS A 42 -0.23 10.03 1.49
CA CYS A 42 0.81 10.12 2.50
C CYS A 42 2.21 10.20 1.88
N HIS A 43 3.14 10.88 2.55
CA HIS A 43 4.54 10.99 2.14
C HIS A 43 5.45 11.18 3.35
N SER A 44 6.76 11.33 3.13
CA SER A 44 7.79 11.43 4.17
C SER A 44 7.65 12.59 5.18
N LYS A 45 6.69 13.49 4.99
CA LYS A 45 6.38 14.61 5.90
C LYS A 45 4.99 14.51 6.51
N THR A 46 4.22 13.48 6.16
CA THR A 46 2.91 13.20 6.75
C THR A 46 3.13 12.72 8.18
N LYS A 47 2.40 13.31 9.12
CA LYS A 47 2.39 12.88 10.53
C LYS A 47 1.36 11.77 10.71
N ASN A 48 1.61 10.87 11.66
CA ASN A 48 0.65 9.82 12.07
C ASN A 48 0.14 8.96 10.90
N ILE A 49 1.04 8.57 9.98
CA ILE A 49 0.73 7.67 8.86
C ILE A 49 -0.02 6.40 9.33
N PRO A 50 0.34 5.74 10.44
CA PRO A 50 -0.41 4.57 10.93
C PRO A 50 -1.90 4.84 11.14
N GLU A 51 -2.25 5.98 11.76
CA GLU A 51 -3.65 6.34 12.03
C GLU A 51 -4.42 6.64 10.74
N ILE A 52 -3.76 7.25 9.75
CA ILE A 52 -4.37 7.51 8.43
C ILE A 52 -4.65 6.19 7.71
N ILE A 53 -3.68 5.27 7.69
CA ILE A 53 -3.84 3.94 7.07
C ILE A 53 -4.97 3.15 7.73
N LYS A 54 -5.18 3.31 9.04
CA LYS A 54 -6.21 2.60 9.80
C LYS A 54 -7.65 2.94 9.37
N THR A 55 -7.83 4.06 8.68
CA THR A 55 -9.11 4.45 8.09
C THR A 55 -9.36 3.85 6.71
N ALA A 56 -8.31 3.34 6.06
CA ALA A 56 -8.34 3.00 4.65
C ALA A 56 -8.91 1.60 4.39
N GLU A 57 -9.76 1.51 3.39
CA GLU A 57 -10.23 0.26 2.82
C GLU A 57 -9.27 -0.24 1.74
N ILE A 58 -8.53 0.69 1.13
CA ILE A 58 -7.50 0.40 0.11
C ILE A 58 -6.21 1.11 0.52
N VAL A 59 -5.12 0.36 0.60
CA VAL A 59 -3.77 0.89 0.88
C VAL A 59 -2.87 0.59 -0.31
N VAL A 60 -2.25 1.63 -0.88
CA VAL A 60 -1.24 1.49 -1.94
C VAL A 60 0.11 1.93 -1.39
N ALA A 61 1.05 1.01 -1.23
CA ALA A 61 2.41 1.27 -0.77
C ALA A 61 3.37 1.41 -1.96
N CYS A 62 4.02 2.56 -2.09
CA CYS A 62 4.97 2.85 -3.18
C CYS A 62 6.06 3.84 -2.75
N LEU A 63 6.75 3.50 -1.66
CA LEU A 63 7.67 4.36 -0.92
C LEU A 63 9.13 3.87 -0.95
N GLY A 64 9.40 2.64 -1.40
CA GLY A 64 10.76 2.10 -1.55
C GLY A 64 11.50 1.92 -0.22
N LYS A 65 10.78 1.54 0.84
CA LYS A 65 11.39 1.17 2.12
C LYS A 65 10.83 -0.18 2.55
N PRO A 66 11.72 -1.17 2.72
CA PRO A 66 11.29 -2.55 2.92
C PRO A 66 10.52 -2.67 4.22
N LYS A 67 9.39 -3.38 4.18
CA LYS A 67 8.56 -3.70 5.36
C LYS A 67 8.09 -2.48 6.17
N PHE A 68 7.95 -1.32 5.54
CA PHE A 68 7.56 -0.10 6.25
C PHE A 68 6.12 -0.17 6.77
N ILE A 69 5.17 -0.63 5.95
CA ILE A 69 3.75 -0.74 6.33
C ILE A 69 3.57 -2.00 7.18
N GLN A 70 2.98 -1.85 8.35
CA GLN A 70 2.78 -2.93 9.34
C GLN A 70 1.32 -3.35 9.39
N GLY A 71 1.06 -4.62 9.66
CA GLY A 71 -0.32 -5.14 9.74
C GLY A 71 -1.20 -4.46 10.80
N SER A 72 -0.61 -4.04 11.92
CA SER A 72 -1.31 -3.33 12.99
C SER A 72 -1.87 -1.96 12.58
N TRP A 73 -1.44 -1.43 11.43
CA TRP A 73 -1.91 -0.15 10.89
C TRP A 73 -3.13 -0.34 9.97
N LEU A 74 -3.39 -1.56 9.52
CA LEU A 74 -4.46 -1.83 8.56
C LEU A 74 -5.83 -1.83 9.23
N LYS A 75 -6.83 -1.33 8.51
CA LYS A 75 -8.23 -1.65 8.77
C LYS A 75 -8.45 -3.14 8.53
N GLU A 76 -9.28 -3.78 9.34
CA GLU A 76 -9.68 -5.17 9.09
C GLU A 76 -10.29 -5.30 7.68
N LYS A 77 -9.88 -6.33 6.95
CA LYS A 77 -10.28 -6.62 5.57
C LYS A 77 -9.87 -5.56 4.54
N ALA A 78 -8.93 -4.67 4.86
CA ALA A 78 -8.37 -3.76 3.87
C ALA A 78 -7.74 -4.50 2.68
N VAL A 79 -7.77 -3.88 1.50
CA VAL A 79 -7.02 -4.31 0.32
C VAL A 79 -5.66 -3.63 0.33
N VAL A 80 -4.59 -4.39 0.20
CA VAL A 80 -3.22 -3.88 0.23
C VAL A 80 -2.52 -4.15 -1.10
N ILE A 81 -2.04 -3.08 -1.73
CA ILE A 81 -1.25 -3.12 -2.97
C ILE A 81 0.15 -2.63 -2.64
N ASP A 82 1.10 -3.56 -2.70
CA ASP A 82 2.52 -3.33 -2.54
C ASP A 82 3.18 -3.17 -3.92
N CYS A 83 3.64 -1.95 -4.21
CA CYS A 83 4.43 -1.64 -5.39
C CYS A 83 5.93 -1.60 -5.09
N GLY A 84 6.34 -1.88 -3.86
CA GLY A 84 7.72 -1.85 -3.39
C GLY A 84 8.52 -3.02 -3.95
N ILE A 85 9.70 -2.73 -4.48
CA ILE A 85 10.69 -3.73 -4.84
C ILE A 85 12.03 -3.22 -4.36
N THR A 86 12.41 -3.61 -3.15
CA THR A 86 13.69 -3.22 -2.54
C THR A 86 14.61 -4.43 -2.42
N SER A 87 15.81 -4.32 -3.01
CA SER A 87 16.87 -5.33 -2.87
C SER A 87 17.67 -5.08 -1.61
N VAL A 88 17.64 -6.02 -0.67
CA VAL A 88 18.42 -5.97 0.58
C VAL A 88 19.49 -7.05 0.54
N GLN A 89 20.73 -6.68 0.88
CA GLN A 89 21.84 -7.62 1.00
C GLN A 89 21.61 -8.51 2.23
N VAL A 90 21.78 -9.82 2.05
CA VAL A 90 21.75 -10.83 3.11
C VAL A 90 23.11 -11.50 3.22
N GLU A 91 23.30 -12.32 4.26
CA GLU A 91 24.54 -13.06 4.46
C GLU A 91 24.93 -13.88 3.22
N ASN A 92 26.24 -14.05 3.03
CA ASN A 92 26.85 -14.77 1.90
C ASN A 92 26.75 -14.05 0.54
N GLY A 93 26.65 -12.72 0.52
CA GLY A 93 26.68 -11.92 -0.70
C GLY A 93 25.46 -12.08 -1.61
N LYS A 94 24.39 -12.69 -1.09
CA LYS A 94 23.12 -12.83 -1.78
C LYS A 94 22.25 -11.62 -1.49
N SER A 95 21.34 -11.30 -2.40
CA SER A 95 20.30 -10.31 -2.16
C SER A 95 18.92 -10.96 -2.11
N ARG A 96 18.02 -10.34 -1.34
CA ARG A 96 16.61 -10.72 -1.27
C ARG A 96 15.76 -9.50 -1.59
N LEU A 97 14.65 -9.72 -2.31
CA LEU A 97 13.67 -8.69 -2.61
C LEU A 97 12.64 -8.62 -1.49
N PHE A 98 12.29 -7.40 -1.10
CA PHE A 98 11.26 -7.09 -0.15
C PHE A 98 10.34 -6.00 -0.68
N GLY A 99 9.05 -6.15 -0.41
CA GLY A 99 8.05 -5.13 -0.62
C GLY A 99 8.09 -4.02 0.43
N ASP A 100 7.30 -2.97 0.21
CA ASP A 100 7.12 -1.88 1.17
C ASP A 100 6.23 -2.27 2.35
N VAL A 101 5.52 -3.40 2.23
CA VAL A 101 4.61 -3.95 3.23
C VAL A 101 5.27 -5.14 3.92
N ASP A 102 5.11 -5.22 5.23
CA ASP A 102 5.46 -6.42 5.97
C ASP A 102 4.38 -7.49 5.79
N PHE A 103 4.55 -8.30 4.73
CA PHE A 103 3.55 -9.27 4.28
C PHE A 103 3.09 -10.20 5.41
N GLU A 104 4.02 -10.72 6.21
CA GLU A 104 3.73 -11.65 7.30
C GLU A 104 2.82 -11.04 8.37
N SER A 105 3.06 -9.79 8.77
CA SER A 105 2.20 -9.12 9.77
C SER A 105 0.84 -8.68 9.20
N CYS A 106 0.74 -8.46 7.90
CA CYS A 106 -0.50 -8.06 7.23
C CYS A 106 -1.39 -9.26 6.86
N GLN A 107 -0.80 -10.45 6.74
CA GLN A 107 -1.50 -11.67 6.39
C GLN A 107 -2.56 -12.00 7.45
N GLY A 108 -3.80 -12.25 7.00
CA GLY A 108 -4.94 -12.52 7.88
C GLY A 108 -5.65 -11.28 8.43
N ILE A 109 -5.09 -10.07 8.25
CA ILE A 109 -5.79 -8.81 8.50
C ILE A 109 -6.37 -8.27 7.19
N ALA A 110 -5.52 -8.19 6.16
CA ALA A 110 -5.93 -7.76 4.83
C ALA A 110 -6.85 -8.80 4.17
N SER A 111 -7.87 -8.36 3.45
CA SER A 111 -8.70 -9.25 2.63
C SER A 111 -7.97 -9.72 1.37
N CYS A 112 -7.08 -8.87 0.85
CA CYS A 112 -6.18 -9.17 -0.25
C CYS A 112 -4.89 -8.37 -0.07
N ILE A 113 -3.76 -9.01 -0.37
CA ILE A 113 -2.43 -8.42 -0.29
C ILE A 113 -1.59 -8.94 -1.46
N THR A 114 -0.91 -8.04 -2.17
CA THR A 114 0.05 -8.43 -3.21
C THR A 114 1.38 -8.88 -2.56
N PRO A 115 1.94 -10.03 -2.97
CA PRO A 115 3.22 -10.53 -2.46
C PRO A 115 4.43 -9.76 -3.00
#